data_AF-A0A6P1FMN0-F1
#
_entry.id   AF-A0A6P1FMN0-F1
#
_cell.length_a   1.000
_cell.length_b   1.000
_cell.length_c   1.000
_cell.angle_alpha   90.00
_cell.angle_beta   90.00
_cell.angle_gamma   90.00
#
_symmetry.space_group_name_H-M   'P 1'
#
loop_
_entity.id
_entity.type
_entity.pdbx_description
1 polymer ?
#
loop_
_entity_poly.entity_id
_entity_poly.type
_entity_poly.pdbx_seq_one_letter_code
_entity_poly.pdbx_strand_id
1 'polypeptide(L)'
;MIRRPGAGVVALAVTVPLLAAVMIAAPILERAQYDPEPVSVPAGTTAREGGLEVSVRAAGEFPSGSGSIDLPAGAAIVAVVVDIAPTRGERATACFLRLSAPGPDGRVEWLPEDDVTRYGYARGGDEFSPDCDVSVADPSSIEAVFLAPVDVIADAALDVTLQSASGRSRTLRMELPEPE
;
A
#
# COMPACT_ATOMS: atom_id res chain seq x y z
N MET A 1 25.95 60.95 -23.25
CA MET A 1 26.66 60.20 -22.20
C MET A 1 25.64 59.40 -21.40
N ILE A 2 25.83 58.08 -21.34
CA ILE A 2 25.49 57.15 -20.23
C ILE A 2 23.97 56.99 -19.94
N ARG A 3 23.32 56.07 -20.65
CA ARG A 3 22.91 54.71 -20.19
C ARG A 3 21.89 54.75 -19.05
N ARG A 4 20.64 54.38 -19.36
CA ARG A 4 19.63 53.89 -18.39
C ARG A 4 19.58 52.35 -18.44
N PRO A 5 20.41 51.61 -17.67
CA PRO A 5 20.26 50.16 -17.52
C PRO A 5 19.48 49.89 -16.21
N GLY A 6 18.23 50.33 -16.13
CA GLY A 6 17.45 50.22 -14.88
C GLY A 6 16.32 49.18 -14.94
N ALA A 7 15.59 49.15 -16.05
CA ALA A 7 14.35 48.39 -16.13
C ALA A 7 14.55 46.89 -16.42
N GLY A 8 15.60 46.52 -17.17
CA GLY A 8 15.83 45.12 -17.56
C GLY A 8 16.30 44.22 -16.41
N VAL A 9 17.00 44.78 -15.42
CA VAL A 9 17.57 44.01 -14.30
C VAL A 9 16.48 43.64 -13.28
N VAL A 10 15.51 44.52 -13.06
CA VAL A 10 14.39 44.27 -12.13
C VAL A 10 13.44 43.20 -12.67
N ALA A 11 13.19 43.19 -13.99
CA ALA A 11 12.37 42.16 -14.63
C ALA A 11 13.02 40.76 -14.53
N LEU A 12 14.35 40.67 -14.62
CA LEU A 12 15.08 39.41 -14.45
C LEU A 12 15.11 38.94 -12.99
N ALA A 13 15.23 39.88 -12.04
CA ALA A 13 15.30 39.57 -10.60
C ALA A 13 14.00 38.99 -10.03
N VAL A 14 12.86 39.23 -10.68
CA VAL A 14 11.55 38.70 -10.23
C VAL A 14 11.12 37.48 -11.03
N THR A 15 11.38 37.45 -12.34
CA THR A 15 10.94 36.32 -13.20
C THR A 15 11.78 35.07 -12.99
N VAL A 16 13.09 35.18 -12.77
CA VAL A 16 13.97 34.02 -12.56
C VAL A 16 13.64 33.24 -11.28
N PRO A 17 13.48 33.85 -10.10
CA PRO A 17 13.09 33.10 -8.89
C PRO A 17 11.66 32.56 -8.98
N LEU A 18 10.74 33.25 -9.66
CA LEU A 18 9.38 32.74 -9.88
C LEU A 18 9.41 31.49 -10.78
N LEU A 19 10.19 31.52 -11.87
CA LEU A 19 10.35 30.38 -12.77
C LEU A 19 11.03 29.20 -12.06
N ALA A 20 12.04 29.47 -11.23
CA ALA A 20 12.70 28.46 -10.41
C ALA A 20 11.73 27.84 -9.38
N ALA A 21 10.89 28.65 -8.72
CA ALA A 21 9.87 28.16 -7.80
C ALA A 21 8.83 27.28 -8.52
N VAL A 22 8.40 27.65 -9.73
CA VAL A 22 7.47 26.83 -10.54
C VAL A 22 8.13 25.52 -10.99
N MET A 23 9.39 25.55 -11.43
CA MET A 23 10.14 24.35 -11.84
C MET A 23 10.36 23.35 -10.68
N ILE A 24 10.39 23.84 -9.43
CA ILE A 24 10.51 23.00 -8.23
C ILE A 24 9.13 22.54 -7.74
N ALA A 25 8.13 23.42 -7.75
CA ALA A 25 6.80 23.13 -7.21
C ALA A 25 5.96 22.24 -8.14
N ALA A 26 6.07 22.41 -9.46
CA ALA A 26 5.32 21.63 -10.45
C ALA A 26 5.54 20.10 -10.31
N PRO A 27 6.78 19.58 -10.26
CA PRO A 27 6.98 18.13 -10.12
C PRO A 27 6.53 17.59 -8.75
N ILE A 28 6.50 18.42 -7.70
CA ILE A 28 6.00 18.03 -6.38
C ILE A 28 4.47 17.94 -6.40
N LEU A 29 3.79 18.92 -7.01
CA LEU A 29 2.34 18.92 -7.19
C LEU A 29 1.88 17.80 -8.15
N GLU A 30 2.63 17.54 -9.22
CA GLU A 30 2.37 16.41 -10.10
C GLU A 30 2.53 15.09 -9.34
N ARG A 31 3.61 14.89 -8.57
CA ARG A 31 3.77 13.69 -7.73
C ARG A 31 2.60 13.48 -6.76
N ALA A 32 2.15 14.55 -6.09
CA ALA A 32 1.01 14.46 -5.16
C ALA A 32 -0.31 14.11 -5.86
N GLN A 33 -0.43 14.40 -7.16
CA GLN A 33 -1.58 13.98 -7.97
C GLN A 33 -1.46 12.53 -8.48
N TYR A 34 -0.23 12.04 -8.67
CA TYR A 34 0.02 10.68 -9.14
C TYR A 34 0.11 9.63 -8.02
N ASP A 35 0.44 10.04 -6.79
CA ASP A 35 0.59 9.14 -5.65
C ASP A 35 -0.16 9.73 -4.43
N PRO A 36 -1.50 9.63 -4.40
CA PRO A 36 -2.29 10.21 -3.32
C PRO A 36 -1.96 9.53 -1.99
N GLU A 37 -1.88 10.33 -0.93
CA GLU A 37 -1.60 9.83 0.41
C GLU A 37 -2.61 8.72 0.80
N PRO A 38 -2.12 7.57 1.32
CA PRO A 38 -2.98 6.47 1.76
C PRO A 38 -3.98 6.91 2.83
N VAL A 39 -5.21 6.39 2.74
CA VAL A 39 -6.23 6.60 3.77
C VAL A 39 -5.97 5.63 4.91
N SER A 40 -5.72 6.14 6.11
CA SER A 40 -5.56 5.28 7.30
C SER A 40 -6.93 4.71 7.72
N VAL A 41 -6.96 3.41 7.96
CA VAL A 41 -8.16 2.64 8.34
C VAL A 41 -7.84 1.87 9.63
N PRO A 42 -8.50 2.18 10.76
CA PRO A 42 -8.19 1.54 12.04
C PRO A 42 -8.47 0.03 12.07
N ALA A 43 -7.77 -0.68 12.95
CA ALA A 43 -7.95 -2.12 13.11
C ALA A 43 -9.42 -2.48 13.46
N GLY A 44 -9.91 -3.58 12.90
CA GLY A 44 -11.28 -4.04 13.09
C GLY A 44 -12.36 -3.21 12.38
N THR A 45 -11.97 -2.24 11.54
CA THR A 45 -12.92 -1.44 10.75
C THR A 45 -12.98 -1.91 9.29
N THR A 46 -14.15 -1.69 8.67
CA THR A 46 -14.36 -1.94 7.24
C THR A 46 -14.30 -0.63 6.47
N ALA A 47 -13.46 -0.60 5.43
CA ALA A 47 -13.37 0.51 4.49
C ALA A 47 -14.12 0.21 3.20
N ARG A 48 -14.58 1.26 2.51
CA ARG A 48 -15.29 1.17 1.23
C ARG A 48 -14.57 1.98 0.17
N GLU A 49 -14.16 1.34 -0.91
CA GLU A 49 -13.50 2.01 -2.02
C GLU A 49 -13.60 1.16 -3.29
N GLY A 50 -13.63 1.78 -4.47
CA GLY A 50 -13.62 1.03 -5.75
C GLY A 50 -14.73 -0.02 -5.89
N GLY A 51 -15.91 0.20 -5.29
CA GLY A 51 -17.01 -0.75 -5.34
C GLY A 51 -16.78 -2.02 -4.51
N LEU A 52 -15.85 -1.98 -3.54
CA LEU A 52 -15.54 -3.05 -2.61
C LEU A 52 -15.63 -2.55 -1.16
N GLU A 53 -16.06 -3.44 -0.28
CA GLU A 53 -15.86 -3.39 1.17
C GLU A 53 -14.63 -4.22 1.49
N VAL A 54 -13.70 -3.68 2.28
CA VAL A 54 -12.45 -4.33 2.65
C VAL A 54 -12.26 -4.23 4.15
N SER A 55 -11.93 -5.35 4.80
CA SER A 55 -11.56 -5.40 6.22
C SER A 55 -10.48 -6.45 6.47
N VAL A 56 -9.57 -6.17 7.41
CA VAL A 56 -8.61 -7.18 7.88
C VAL A 56 -9.28 -7.99 8.99
N ARG A 57 -9.41 -9.30 8.77
CA ARG A 57 -10.01 -10.23 9.72
C ARG A 57 -9.01 -10.70 10.77
N ALA A 58 -7.82 -11.09 10.32
CA ALA A 58 -6.78 -11.64 11.17
C ALA A 58 -5.39 -11.34 10.59
N ALA A 59 -4.38 -11.30 11.45
CA ALA A 59 -2.97 -11.22 11.06
C ALA A 59 -2.13 -12.05 12.03
N GLY A 60 -1.07 -12.69 11.53
CA GLY A 60 -0.17 -13.50 12.32
C GLY A 60 1.26 -13.48 11.78
N GLU A 61 2.22 -13.61 12.68
CA GLU A 61 3.65 -13.70 12.36
C GLU A 61 4.19 -15.09 12.74
N PHE A 62 4.92 -15.70 11.81
CA PHE A 62 5.47 -17.04 11.93
C PHE A 62 6.98 -16.99 11.65
N PRO A 63 7.82 -16.87 12.68
CA PRO A 63 9.27 -16.86 12.52
C PRO A 63 9.81 -18.23 12.11
N SER A 64 11.04 -18.26 11.60
CA SER A 64 11.76 -19.50 11.26
C SER A 64 11.74 -20.50 12.42
N GLY A 65 11.54 -21.78 12.13
CA GLY A 65 11.44 -22.84 13.14
C GLY A 65 10.05 -22.98 13.80
N SER A 66 9.08 -22.17 13.39
CA SER A 66 7.67 -22.37 13.77
C SER A 66 7.08 -23.56 12.99
N GLY A 67 7.08 -24.74 13.61
CA GLY A 67 6.57 -25.96 12.98
C GLY A 67 7.48 -26.46 11.84
N SER A 68 6.94 -26.55 10.63
CA SER A 68 7.66 -26.96 9.41
C SER A 68 8.30 -25.80 8.64
N ILE A 69 8.23 -24.59 9.18
CA ILE A 69 8.63 -23.37 8.46
C ILE A 69 10.16 -23.22 8.44
N ASP A 70 10.73 -23.12 7.24
CA ASP A 70 12.16 -22.87 6.99
C ASP A 70 12.36 -21.54 6.25
N LEU A 71 12.99 -20.58 6.94
CA LEU A 71 13.17 -19.21 6.46
C LEU A 71 14.61 -18.74 6.64
N PRO A 72 15.08 -17.77 5.82
CA PRO A 72 16.34 -17.07 6.06
C PRO A 72 16.41 -16.51 7.49
N ALA A 73 17.62 -16.47 8.05
CA ALA A 73 17.83 -15.92 9.39
C ALA A 73 17.33 -14.47 9.49
N GLY A 74 16.51 -14.20 10.51
CA GLY A 74 15.93 -12.88 10.75
C GLY A 74 14.67 -12.57 9.94
N ALA A 75 14.15 -13.53 9.16
CA ALA A 75 12.88 -13.40 8.45
C ALA A 75 11.74 -14.15 9.16
N ALA A 76 10.53 -13.65 8.97
CA ALA A 76 9.28 -14.26 9.37
C ALA A 76 8.28 -14.23 8.21
N ILE A 77 7.36 -15.20 8.22
CA ILE A 77 6.15 -15.12 7.40
C ILE A 77 5.15 -14.26 8.15
N VAL A 78 4.60 -13.24 7.49
CA VAL A 78 3.44 -12.49 7.97
C VAL A 78 2.25 -12.89 7.11
N ALA A 79 1.24 -13.52 7.70
CA ALA A 79 0.00 -13.88 7.01
C ALA A 79 -1.13 -12.94 7.46
N VAL A 80 -1.88 -12.41 6.51
CA VAL A 80 -2.99 -11.49 6.74
C VAL A 80 -4.23 -12.01 6.01
N VAL A 81 -5.30 -12.24 6.77
CA VAL A 81 -6.61 -12.62 6.22
C VAL A 81 -7.43 -11.36 5.99
N VAL A 82 -7.83 -11.14 4.75
CA VAL A 82 -8.55 -9.96 4.28
C VAL A 82 -9.90 -10.38 3.74
N ASP A 83 -10.96 -9.77 4.24
CA ASP A 83 -12.31 -9.96 3.75
C ASP A 83 -12.64 -8.91 2.71
N ILE A 84 -13.15 -9.36 1.57
CA ILE A 84 -13.60 -8.48 0.49
C ILE A 84 -15.04 -8.82 0.14
N ALA A 85 -15.89 -7.80 0.07
CA ALA A 85 -17.27 -7.93 -0.36
C ALA A 85 -17.60 -6.89 -1.45
N PRO A 86 -18.30 -7.27 -2.52
CA PRO A 86 -18.72 -6.30 -3.53
C PRO A 86 -19.77 -5.34 -2.98
N THR A 87 -19.68 -4.07 -3.34
CA THR A 87 -20.64 -3.02 -2.98
C THR A 87 -21.22 -2.34 -4.23
N ARG A 88 -22.16 -1.41 -4.02
CA ARG A 88 -22.68 -0.56 -5.11
C ARG A 88 -21.68 0.56 -5.40
N GLY A 89 -21.25 0.70 -6.65
CA GLY A 89 -20.35 1.80 -7.06
C GLY A 89 -19.61 1.55 -8.37
N GLU A 90 -18.65 2.43 -8.67
CA GLU A 90 -17.64 2.19 -9.71
C GLU A 90 -16.78 1.00 -9.28
N ARG A 91 -16.70 -0.04 -10.11
CA ARG A 91 -15.90 -1.23 -9.81
C ARG A 91 -14.41 -0.98 -10.05
N ALA A 92 -13.60 -1.44 -9.11
CA ALA A 92 -12.17 -1.57 -9.30
C ALA A 92 -11.87 -2.53 -10.45
N THR A 93 -10.85 -2.21 -11.23
CA THR A 93 -10.28 -3.04 -12.30
C THR A 93 -9.04 -3.78 -11.87
N ALA A 94 -8.40 -3.36 -10.77
CA ALA A 94 -7.29 -4.07 -10.16
C ALA A 94 -7.26 -3.82 -8.64
N CYS A 95 -6.72 -4.79 -7.91
CA CYS A 95 -6.46 -4.72 -6.48
C CYS A 95 -5.05 -5.25 -6.20
N PHE A 96 -4.28 -4.49 -5.43
CA PHE A 96 -2.92 -4.85 -5.04
C PHE A 96 -2.80 -4.78 -3.52
N LEU A 97 -2.17 -5.81 -2.94
CA LEU A 97 -1.91 -5.90 -1.52
C LEU A 97 -0.41 -5.70 -1.28
N ARG A 98 -0.06 -4.92 -0.27
CA ARG A 98 1.32 -4.79 0.22
C ARG A 98 1.31 -4.75 1.73
N LEU A 99 2.28 -5.40 2.36
CA LEU A 99 2.58 -5.13 3.76
C LEU A 99 3.49 -3.91 3.80
N SER A 100 3.23 -2.96 4.70
CA SER A 100 4.13 -1.83 4.88
C SER A 100 4.36 -1.52 6.35
N ALA A 101 5.54 -1.04 6.70
CA ALA A 101 5.89 -0.62 8.06
C ALA A 101 6.73 0.67 8.02
N PRO A 102 6.76 1.46 9.11
CA PRO A 102 7.69 2.58 9.24
C PRO A 102 9.15 2.14 9.12
N GLY A 103 9.97 2.95 8.46
CA GLY A 103 11.41 2.77 8.30
C GLY A 103 12.15 4.11 8.33
N PRO A 104 13.50 4.10 8.23
CA PRO A 104 14.32 5.30 8.42
C PRO A 104 14.11 6.37 7.34
N ASP A 105 13.86 5.95 6.09
CA ASP A 105 13.70 6.83 4.93
C ASP A 105 12.25 6.94 4.44
N GLY A 106 11.29 6.55 5.28
CA GLY A 106 9.89 6.41 4.92
C GLY A 106 9.38 5.00 5.20
N ARG A 107 8.30 4.58 4.53
CA ARG A 107 7.77 3.23 4.72
C ARG A 107 8.54 2.22 3.88
N VAL A 108 8.78 1.05 4.46
CA VAL A 108 9.27 -0.13 3.76
C VAL A 108 8.06 -0.96 3.37
N GLU A 109 8.10 -1.54 2.17
CA GLU A 109 7.00 -2.33 1.61
C GLU A 109 7.47 -3.72 1.22
N TRP A 110 6.62 -4.72 1.46
CA TRP A 110 6.81 -6.10 1.05
C TRP A 110 5.63 -6.54 0.16
N LEU A 111 5.95 -7.26 -0.92
CA LEU A 111 4.95 -7.82 -1.82
C LEU A 111 4.47 -9.18 -1.31
N PRO A 112 3.25 -9.59 -1.66
CA PRO A 112 2.77 -10.94 -1.36
C PRO A 112 3.66 -12.01 -2.01
N GLU A 113 3.85 -13.12 -1.31
CA GLU A 113 4.55 -14.30 -1.77
C GLU A 113 3.59 -15.26 -2.49
N ASP A 114 3.83 -15.52 -3.77
CA ASP A 114 2.96 -16.41 -4.56
C ASP A 114 3.11 -17.87 -4.12
N ASP A 115 4.35 -18.34 -4.01
CA ASP A 115 4.71 -19.70 -3.59
C ASP A 115 5.27 -19.70 -2.16
N VAL A 116 4.37 -19.85 -1.20
CA VAL A 116 4.70 -19.96 0.23
C VAL A 116 5.08 -21.39 0.63
N THR A 117 4.80 -22.38 -0.23
CA THR A 117 5.06 -23.80 0.07
C THR A 117 6.56 -24.10 0.08
N ARG A 118 7.35 -23.31 -0.66
CA ARG A 118 8.82 -23.36 -0.61
C ARG A 118 9.41 -23.08 0.77
N TYR A 119 8.64 -22.45 1.66
CA TYR A 119 9.01 -22.15 3.05
C TYR A 119 8.41 -23.13 4.06
N GLY A 120 7.69 -24.16 3.62
CA GLY A 120 6.99 -25.08 4.52
C GLY A 120 5.73 -24.49 5.17
N TYR A 121 5.22 -23.37 4.63
CA TYR A 121 3.95 -22.76 5.01
C TYR A 121 2.83 -23.21 4.08
N ALA A 122 1.67 -23.51 4.64
CA ALA A 122 0.47 -23.84 3.90
C ALA A 122 -0.63 -22.84 4.26
N ARG A 123 -1.22 -22.22 3.23
CA ARG A 123 -2.43 -21.40 3.39
C ARG A 123 -3.58 -22.23 3.96
N GLY A 124 -4.55 -21.57 4.58
CA GLY A 124 -5.68 -22.16 5.32
C GLY A 124 -6.69 -23.00 4.51
N GLY A 125 -6.31 -23.47 3.32
CA GLY A 125 -7.13 -24.29 2.44
C GLY A 125 -7.89 -23.51 1.36
N ASP A 126 -8.85 -24.18 0.72
CA ASP A 126 -9.59 -23.67 -0.44
C ASP A 126 -10.53 -22.48 -0.13
N GLU A 127 -10.70 -22.13 1.15
CA GLU A 127 -11.51 -20.98 1.58
C GLU A 127 -10.83 -19.64 1.28
N PHE A 128 -9.49 -19.63 1.17
CA PHE A 128 -8.72 -18.41 0.97
C PHE A 128 -8.11 -18.33 -0.42
N SER A 129 -8.39 -17.24 -1.13
CA SER A 129 -7.67 -16.90 -2.35
C SER A 129 -6.29 -16.32 -2.02
N PRO A 130 -5.22 -16.63 -2.76
CA PRO A 130 -3.96 -15.90 -2.67
C PRO A 130 -4.04 -14.52 -3.35
N ASP A 131 -5.00 -14.36 -4.27
CA ASP A 131 -5.12 -13.20 -5.14
C ASP A 131 -6.31 -12.32 -4.77
N CYS A 132 -6.12 -11.00 -4.87
CA CYS A 132 -7.20 -10.03 -4.73
C CYS A 132 -8.01 -9.90 -6.02
N ASP A 133 -8.96 -10.82 -6.22
CA ASP A 133 -9.84 -10.81 -7.38
C ASP A 133 -10.98 -9.79 -7.22
N VAL A 134 -10.92 -8.71 -7.99
CA VAL A 134 -11.95 -7.65 -8.02
C VAL A 134 -13.21 -8.03 -8.81
N SER A 135 -13.19 -9.18 -9.49
CA SER A 135 -14.31 -9.66 -10.32
C SER A 135 -15.32 -10.51 -9.55
N VAL A 136 -15.04 -10.83 -8.27
CA VAL A 136 -15.91 -11.66 -7.43
C VAL A 136 -17.29 -11.05 -7.26
N ALA A 137 -18.33 -11.88 -7.45
CA ALA A 137 -19.73 -11.48 -7.31
C ALA A 137 -20.26 -11.65 -5.89
N ASP A 138 -19.59 -12.49 -5.10
CA ASP A 138 -19.93 -12.85 -3.73
C ASP A 138 -18.77 -12.46 -2.79
N PRO A 139 -19.02 -12.26 -1.48
CA PRO A 139 -17.96 -12.05 -0.51
C PRO A 139 -16.94 -13.18 -0.51
N SER A 140 -15.66 -12.83 -0.42
CA SER A 140 -14.54 -13.77 -0.40
C SER A 140 -13.51 -13.36 0.67
N SER A 141 -12.67 -14.32 1.05
CA SER A 141 -11.55 -14.09 1.96
C SER A 141 -10.25 -14.37 1.23
N ILE A 142 -9.25 -13.54 1.46
CA ILE A 142 -7.91 -13.62 0.86
C ILE A 142 -6.92 -13.87 1.98
N GLU A 143 -5.96 -14.77 1.76
CA GLU A 143 -4.81 -14.93 2.64
C GLU A 143 -3.56 -14.42 1.94
N ALA A 144 -3.23 -13.17 2.23
CA ALA A 144 -2.03 -12.52 1.73
C ALA A 144 -0.86 -12.86 2.67
N VAL A 145 0.19 -13.42 2.11
CA VAL A 145 1.35 -13.89 2.87
C VAL A 145 2.57 -13.12 2.42
N PHE A 146 3.38 -12.64 3.35
CA PHE A 146 4.54 -11.79 3.09
C PHE A 146 5.77 -12.38 3.76
N LEU A 147 6.94 -12.22 3.13
CA LEU A 147 8.23 -12.48 3.76
C LEU A 147 8.84 -11.16 4.23
N ALA A 148 8.91 -10.97 5.55
CA ALA A 148 9.37 -9.73 6.16
C ALA A 148 10.30 -10.01 7.35
N PRO A 149 11.01 -9.01 7.91
CA PRO A 149 11.80 -9.20 9.11
C PRO A 149 10.95 -9.67 10.30
N VAL A 150 11.57 -10.41 11.23
CA VAL A 150 10.93 -10.74 12.51
C VAL A 150 10.51 -9.47 13.27
N ASP A 151 9.45 -9.58 14.07
CA ASP A 151 8.85 -8.54 14.91
C ASP A 151 8.22 -7.37 14.13
N VAL A 152 8.17 -7.43 12.79
CA VAL A 152 7.63 -6.35 11.96
C VAL A 152 6.13 -6.16 12.15
N ILE A 153 5.40 -7.23 12.53
CA ILE A 153 3.93 -7.21 12.57
C ILE A 153 3.37 -6.15 13.53
N ALA A 154 4.13 -5.81 14.59
CA ALA A 154 3.71 -4.86 15.62
C ALA A 154 3.50 -3.44 15.10
N ASP A 155 4.24 -3.04 14.07
CA ASP A 155 4.18 -1.69 13.47
C ASP A 155 3.69 -1.71 12.01
N ALA A 156 3.34 -2.90 11.50
CA ALA A 156 2.94 -3.08 10.12
C ALA A 156 1.47 -2.71 9.88
N ALA A 157 1.18 -2.36 8.63
CA ALA A 157 -0.16 -2.17 8.10
C ALA A 157 -0.27 -2.88 6.75
N LEU A 158 -1.48 -3.26 6.38
CA LEU A 158 -1.77 -3.76 5.04
C LEU A 158 -2.25 -2.60 4.16
N ASP A 159 -1.46 -2.28 3.14
CA ASP A 159 -1.84 -1.32 2.10
C ASP A 159 -2.61 -2.05 0.98
N VAL A 160 -3.91 -1.73 0.86
CA VAL A 160 -4.81 -2.23 -0.18
C VAL A 160 -5.02 -1.13 -1.22
N THR A 161 -4.44 -1.32 -2.41
CA THR A 161 -4.54 -0.36 -3.51
C THR A 161 -5.56 -0.82 -4.54
N LEU A 162 -6.60 -0.01 -4.73
CA LEU A 162 -7.67 -0.25 -5.68
C LEU A 162 -7.56 0.73 -6.84
N GLN A 163 -7.50 0.19 -8.06
CA GLN A 163 -7.49 0.96 -9.29
C GLN A 163 -8.85 0.90 -9.94
N SER A 164 -9.43 2.04 -10.30
CA SER A 164 -10.73 2.13 -10.96
C SER A 164 -10.60 2.15 -12.49
N ALA A 165 -11.71 1.88 -13.20
CA ALA A 165 -11.75 1.96 -14.66
C ALA A 165 -11.45 3.36 -15.21
N SER A 166 -11.71 4.41 -14.42
CA SER A 166 -11.31 5.79 -14.74
C SER A 166 -9.79 6.05 -14.63
N GLY A 167 -8.99 5.07 -14.23
CA GLY A 167 -7.54 5.19 -14.05
C GLY A 167 -7.14 5.82 -12.73
N ARG A 168 -8.10 6.11 -11.84
CA ARG A 168 -7.82 6.61 -10.49
C ARG A 168 -7.34 5.46 -9.62
N SER A 169 -6.35 5.72 -8.77
CA SER A 169 -5.84 4.77 -7.79
C SER A 169 -6.09 5.31 -6.39
N ARG A 170 -6.47 4.42 -5.47
CA ARG A 170 -6.63 4.77 -4.05
C ARG A 170 -6.05 3.66 -3.20
N THR A 171 -5.23 4.04 -2.23
CA THR A 171 -4.65 3.11 -1.25
C THR A 171 -5.34 3.29 0.10
N LEU A 172 -5.82 2.18 0.64
CA LEU A 172 -6.32 2.05 2.00
C LEU A 172 -5.20 1.43 2.84
N ARG A 173 -4.74 2.13 3.88
CA ARG A 173 -3.76 1.62 4.84
C ARG A 173 -4.49 1.05 6.03
N MET A 174 -4.65 -0.27 6.05
CA MET A 174 -5.39 -1.01 7.06
C MET A 174 -4.45 -1.37 8.21
N GLU A 175 -4.73 -0.88 9.41
CA GLU A 175 -4.02 -1.34 10.61
C GLU A 175 -4.33 -2.83 10.86
N LEU A 176 -3.31 -3.59 11.25
CA LEU A 176 -3.46 -5.01 11.54
C LEU A 176 -4.09 -5.19 12.94
N PRO A 177 -4.95 -6.21 13.13
CA PRO A 177 -5.41 -6.58 14.47
C PRO A 177 -4.23 -7.08 15.31
N GLU A 178 -4.35 -6.98 16.64
CA GLU A 178 -3.36 -7.59 17.54
C GLU A 178 -3.32 -9.11 17.28
N PRO A 179 -2.13 -9.72 17.20
CA PRO A 179 -2.00 -11.16 17.01
C PRO A 179 -2.60 -11.90 18.22
N GLU A 180 -3.45 -12.89 17.95
CA GLU A 180 -4.06 -13.76 18.98
C GLU A 180 -3.07 -14.81 19.52
#